data_AF-A0AAP4RIS6-F1
#
_entry.id   AF-A0AAP4RIS6-F1
#
_cell.length_a   1.000
_cell.length_b   1.000
_cell.length_c   1.000
_cell.angle_alpha   90.00
_cell.angle_beta   90.00
_cell.angle_gamma   90.00
#
_symmetry.space_group_name_H-M   'P 1'
#
loop_
_entity.id
_entity.type
_entity.pdbx_description
1 polymer ?
#
loop_
_entity_poly.entity_id
_entity_poly.type
_entity_poly.pdbx_seq_one_letter_code
_entity_poly.pdbx_strand_id
1 'polypeptide(L)'
;MKTSGHPRGTWLARRAWYALVAALCTGWSALSFGADDAAALLDRYRSLGAQLKDNAFHRPLVLESTEASSSLKGDIYAVVDYPFAVVSGQLDDPAQGPANWCAVLILHLNTKYCHASGGGNGPVLDVNLGRKIQQKLSDTYRVQFRYRVAAASPDYFQVDLTADSGPMGTKDYRIALEAVPVGASRTFLHLTYSYGFGTVGRMAMKTYLATVGSDKVGFTNVGGSAAQPQYVGGVRGLLERNTMRYYLAIDAYLATLDKPLDQRLARWFDATEQYPQQLHEVERGAYLQMKAQEVQRQQAAR
;
A
#
# COMPACT_ATOMS: atom_id res chain seq x y z
N MET A 1 2.88 15.98 81.88
CA MET A 1 3.85 15.72 80.80
C MET A 1 3.54 14.36 80.21
N LYS A 2 3.06 14.30 78.95
CA LYS A 2 3.77 13.73 77.77
C LYS A 2 4.20 12.26 77.99
N THR A 3 3.91 11.26 77.16
CA THR A 3 3.34 11.18 75.79
C THR A 3 3.00 9.72 75.51
N SER A 4 2.05 9.52 74.61
CA SER A 4 1.45 8.30 74.07
C SER A 4 2.40 7.38 73.30
N GLY A 5 2.22 6.06 73.47
CA GLY A 5 2.80 5.02 72.62
C GLY A 5 1.97 4.80 71.35
N HIS A 6 2.61 4.75 70.18
CA HIS A 6 2.00 4.39 68.91
C HIS A 6 2.24 2.90 68.58
N PRO A 7 1.22 2.14 68.12
CA PRO A 7 1.39 0.76 67.72
C PRO A 7 1.97 0.65 66.29
N ARG A 8 3.06 -0.11 66.14
CA ARG A 8 3.77 -0.39 64.86
C ARG A 8 3.11 -1.49 63.99
N GLY A 9 1.80 -1.71 64.11
CA GLY A 9 1.15 -2.92 63.57
C GLY A 9 0.45 -2.80 62.21
N THR A 10 0.19 -1.60 61.67
CA THR A 10 -0.76 -1.41 60.55
C THR A 10 -0.13 -1.00 59.21
N TRP A 11 1.21 -0.95 59.13
CA TRP A 11 1.89 -0.42 57.95
C TRP A 11 2.24 -1.48 56.90
N LEU A 12 2.38 -2.75 57.29
CA LEU A 12 2.72 -3.85 56.38
C LEU A 12 1.49 -4.38 55.62
N ALA A 13 0.31 -4.40 56.26
CA ALA A 13 -0.93 -4.87 55.62
C ALA A 13 -1.45 -3.90 54.53
N ARG A 14 -1.22 -2.59 54.67
CA ARG A 14 -1.58 -1.61 53.63
C ARG A 14 -0.69 -1.67 52.39
N ARG A 15 0.59 -2.03 52.53
CA ARG A 15 1.53 -2.14 51.40
C ARG A 15 1.29 -3.35 50.51
N ALA A 16 0.77 -4.45 51.07
CA ALA A 16 0.44 -5.65 50.29
C ALA A 16 -0.80 -5.43 49.37
N TRP A 17 -1.76 -4.59 49.79
CA TRP A 17 -2.97 -4.35 48.99
C TRP A 17 -2.74 -3.40 47.80
N TYR A 18 -1.87 -2.40 47.94
CA TYR A 18 -1.51 -1.50 46.83
C TYR A 18 -0.61 -2.17 45.78
N ALA A 19 0.18 -3.18 46.16
CA ALA A 19 0.99 -3.95 45.21
C ALA A 19 0.13 -4.89 44.33
N LEU A 20 -0.99 -5.39 44.86
CA LEU A 20 -1.87 -6.31 44.13
C LEU A 20 -2.82 -5.58 43.15
N VAL A 21 -3.18 -4.33 43.41
CA VAL A 21 -3.98 -3.51 42.47
C VAL A 21 -3.11 -2.86 41.38
N ALA A 22 -1.85 -2.52 41.68
CA ALA A 22 -0.94 -1.96 40.67
C ALA A 22 -0.44 -3.00 39.65
N ALA A 23 -0.45 -4.30 39.98
CA ALA A 23 -0.07 -5.37 39.08
C ALA A 23 -1.19 -5.81 38.11
N LEU A 24 -2.45 -5.43 38.35
CA LEU A 24 -3.60 -5.76 37.49
C LEU A 24 -3.88 -4.72 36.40
N CYS A 25 -3.29 -3.52 36.47
CA CYS A 25 -3.54 -2.44 35.49
C CYS A 25 -2.42 -2.24 34.46
N THR A 26 -1.31 -2.97 34.55
CA THR A 26 -0.17 -2.83 33.62
C THR A 26 -0.14 -3.87 32.50
N GLY A 27 -1.14 -4.76 32.43
CA GLY A 27 -1.13 -5.93 31.54
C GLY A 27 -1.87 -5.81 30.20
N TRP A 28 -2.61 -4.74 29.90
CA TRP A 28 -3.55 -4.78 28.76
C TRP A 28 -3.49 -3.66 27.71
N SER A 29 -2.64 -2.64 27.85
CA SER A 29 -2.79 -1.44 27.00
C SER A 29 -1.97 -1.42 25.70
N ALA A 30 -1.30 -2.50 25.31
CA ALA A 30 -0.46 -2.53 24.10
C ALA A 30 -1.01 -3.41 22.96
N LEU A 31 -2.04 -4.23 23.21
CA LEU A 31 -2.62 -5.13 22.19
C LEU A 31 -3.91 -4.59 21.55
N SER A 32 -4.50 -3.51 22.07
CA SER A 32 -5.81 -3.04 21.62
C SER A 32 -5.80 -2.37 20.24
N PHE A 33 -4.74 -1.63 19.88
CA PHE A 33 -4.73 -0.86 18.64
C PHE A 33 -4.83 -1.74 17.37
N GLY A 34 -4.08 -2.84 17.31
CA GLY A 34 -4.13 -3.76 16.16
C GLY A 34 -5.40 -4.62 16.12
N ALA A 35 -5.97 -4.95 17.28
CA ALA A 35 -7.20 -5.75 17.35
C ALA A 35 -8.42 -4.98 16.84
N ASP A 36 -8.49 -3.68 17.13
CA ASP A 36 -9.57 -2.80 16.65
C ASP A 36 -9.50 -2.61 15.12
N ASP A 37 -8.30 -2.40 14.57
CA ASP A 37 -8.10 -2.26 13.11
C ASP A 37 -8.43 -3.57 12.37
N ALA A 38 -7.98 -4.72 12.89
CA ALA A 38 -8.30 -6.03 12.32
C ALA A 38 -9.81 -6.30 12.28
N ALA A 39 -10.51 -5.98 13.37
CA ALA A 39 -11.96 -6.11 13.46
C ALA A 39 -12.67 -5.19 12.45
N ALA A 40 -12.23 -3.94 12.33
CA ALA A 40 -12.76 -2.99 11.37
C ALA A 40 -12.56 -3.46 9.92
N LEU A 41 -11.39 -4.03 9.59
CA LEU A 41 -11.11 -4.55 8.25
C LEU A 41 -11.96 -5.80 7.94
N LEU A 42 -12.19 -6.67 8.91
CA LEU A 42 -13.11 -7.81 8.77
C LEU A 42 -14.57 -7.37 8.59
N ASP A 43 -15.02 -6.34 9.31
CA ASP A 43 -16.34 -5.77 9.10
C ASP A 43 -16.48 -5.14 7.72
N ARG A 44 -15.42 -4.48 7.25
CA ARG A 44 -15.36 -3.96 5.88
C ARG A 44 -15.48 -5.08 4.85
N TYR A 45 -14.75 -6.18 5.01
CA TYR A 45 -14.88 -7.38 4.17
C TYR A 45 -16.33 -7.89 4.09
N ARG A 46 -16.99 -8.04 5.25
CA ARG A 46 -18.40 -8.49 5.31
C ARG A 46 -19.34 -7.52 4.60
N SER A 47 -19.13 -6.21 4.77
CA SER A 47 -19.95 -5.16 4.15
C SER A 47 -19.88 -5.16 2.62
N LEU A 48 -18.71 -5.50 2.05
CA LEU A 48 -18.48 -5.53 0.61
C LEU A 48 -18.96 -6.82 -0.07
N GLY A 49 -19.50 -7.79 0.68
CA GLY A 49 -19.67 -9.18 0.27
C GLY A 49 -20.32 -9.44 -1.09
N ALA A 50 -21.30 -8.63 -1.52
CA ALA A 50 -21.88 -8.76 -2.87
C ALA A 50 -20.96 -8.18 -3.95
N GLN A 51 -20.38 -7.00 -3.71
CA GLN A 51 -19.48 -6.33 -4.67
C GLN A 51 -18.19 -7.14 -4.88
N LEU A 52 -17.68 -7.83 -3.86
CA LEU A 52 -16.53 -8.72 -4.00
C LEU A 52 -16.85 -10.01 -4.79
N LYS A 53 -18.12 -10.37 -4.99
CA LYS A 53 -18.50 -11.58 -5.74
C LYS A 53 -18.80 -11.27 -7.20
N ASP A 54 -19.44 -10.14 -7.46
CA ASP A 54 -19.88 -9.73 -8.79
C ASP A 54 -19.61 -8.24 -8.99
N ASN A 55 -18.72 -7.93 -9.94
CA ASN A 55 -18.31 -6.57 -10.27
C ASN A 55 -17.67 -6.54 -11.67
N ALA A 56 -17.48 -5.32 -12.18
CA ALA A 56 -16.93 -5.08 -13.51
C ALA A 56 -15.45 -5.48 -13.67
N PHE A 57 -14.74 -5.78 -12.58
CA PHE A 57 -13.35 -6.27 -12.65
C PHE A 57 -13.28 -7.78 -12.90
N HIS A 58 -14.39 -8.52 -12.73
CA HIS A 58 -14.42 -9.98 -12.77
C HIS A 58 -13.38 -10.63 -11.83
N ARG A 59 -13.13 -9.95 -10.70
CA ARG A 59 -12.18 -10.32 -9.65
C ARG A 59 -12.76 -9.92 -8.31
N PRO A 60 -12.40 -10.56 -7.20
CA PRO A 60 -12.92 -10.19 -5.88
C PRO A 60 -12.24 -8.91 -5.37
N LEU A 61 -12.58 -7.78 -5.99
CA LEU A 61 -11.98 -6.48 -5.80
C LEU A 61 -13.02 -5.37 -5.86
N VAL A 62 -12.88 -4.40 -4.97
CA VAL A 62 -13.59 -3.13 -5.00
C VAL A 62 -12.57 -2.00 -5.03
N LEU A 63 -12.76 -1.05 -5.95
CA LEU A 63 -11.97 0.17 -6.03
C LEU A 63 -12.83 1.34 -5.57
N GLU A 64 -12.30 2.15 -4.66
CA GLU A 64 -12.89 3.40 -4.24
C GLU A 64 -11.89 4.54 -4.42
N SER A 65 -12.38 5.75 -4.67
CA SER A 65 -11.49 6.90 -4.84
C SER A 65 -12.19 8.20 -4.45
N THR A 66 -11.44 9.08 -3.81
CA THR A 66 -11.89 10.40 -3.38
C THR A 66 -10.90 11.48 -3.83
N GLU A 67 -11.47 12.60 -4.28
CA GLU A 67 -10.76 13.83 -4.59
C GLU A 67 -11.23 14.90 -3.62
N ALA A 68 -10.33 15.32 -2.73
CA ALA A 68 -10.53 16.47 -1.85
C ALA A 68 -9.83 17.70 -2.42
N SER A 69 -10.00 18.85 -1.77
CA SER A 69 -9.44 20.11 -2.25
C SER A 69 -7.92 20.06 -2.45
N SER A 70 -7.17 19.34 -1.61
CA SER A 70 -5.69 19.30 -1.63
C SER A 70 -5.12 17.89 -1.53
N SER A 71 -5.94 16.85 -1.69
CA SER A 71 -5.50 15.47 -1.61
C SER A 71 -6.33 14.54 -2.49
N LEU A 72 -5.71 13.44 -2.89
CA LEU A 72 -6.31 12.33 -3.60
C LEU A 72 -6.08 11.06 -2.79
N LYS A 73 -7.11 10.22 -2.68
CA LYS A 73 -7.03 8.90 -2.05
C LYS A 73 -7.72 7.87 -2.94
N GLY A 74 -7.02 6.78 -3.26
CA GLY A 74 -7.59 5.62 -3.93
C GLY A 74 -7.38 4.39 -3.04
N ASP A 75 -8.44 3.64 -2.82
CA ASP A 75 -8.45 2.43 -2.01
C ASP A 75 -8.82 1.24 -2.88
N ILE A 76 -8.15 0.11 -2.66
CA ILE A 76 -8.53 -1.20 -3.20
C ILE A 76 -8.76 -2.15 -2.04
N TYR A 77 -9.93 -2.77 -2.02
CA TYR A 77 -10.26 -3.87 -1.15
C TYR A 77 -10.31 -5.13 -1.99
N ALA A 78 -9.49 -6.14 -1.68
CA ALA A 78 -9.39 -7.32 -2.54
C ALA A 78 -9.20 -8.61 -1.74
N VAL A 79 -9.78 -9.71 -2.23
CA VAL A 79 -9.45 -11.04 -1.74
C VAL A 79 -8.37 -11.63 -2.65
N VAL A 80 -7.29 -12.13 -2.06
CA VAL A 80 -6.24 -12.86 -2.77
C VAL A 80 -6.22 -14.31 -2.30
N ASP A 81 -5.95 -15.23 -3.23
CA ASP A 81 -5.95 -16.68 -2.98
C ASP A 81 -4.61 -17.19 -2.44
N TYR A 82 -4.05 -16.47 -1.48
CA TYR A 82 -2.83 -16.84 -0.75
C TYR A 82 -3.12 -16.90 0.75
N PRO A 83 -2.55 -17.90 1.48
CA PRO A 83 -2.65 -17.94 2.93
C PRO A 83 -2.04 -16.70 3.59
N PHE A 84 -2.65 -16.21 4.67
CA PHE A 84 -2.22 -14.98 5.36
C PHE A 84 -0.74 -15.01 5.74
N ALA A 85 -0.25 -16.13 6.28
CA ALA A 85 1.16 -16.30 6.65
C ALA A 85 2.14 -16.13 5.47
N VAL A 86 1.73 -16.46 4.25
CA VAL A 86 2.53 -16.22 3.03
C VAL A 86 2.52 -14.73 2.69
N VAL A 87 1.37 -14.06 2.81
CA VAL A 87 1.25 -12.62 2.52
C VAL A 87 2.02 -11.78 3.53
N SER A 88 1.82 -11.99 4.84
CA SER A 88 2.51 -11.25 5.89
C SER A 88 4.01 -11.47 5.81
N GLY A 89 4.47 -12.73 5.83
CA GLY A 89 5.90 -13.08 5.75
C GLY A 89 6.65 -12.53 4.52
N GLN A 90 5.94 -12.05 3.50
CA GLN A 90 6.54 -11.33 2.38
C GLN A 90 6.49 -9.81 2.53
N LEU A 91 5.39 -9.26 3.06
CA LEU A 91 5.10 -7.83 2.94
C LEU A 91 5.31 -7.05 4.23
N ASP A 92 5.31 -7.68 5.41
CA ASP A 92 5.57 -7.05 6.71
C ASP A 92 6.89 -7.46 7.38
N ASP A 93 7.66 -8.36 6.76
CA ASP A 93 8.93 -8.83 7.34
C ASP A 93 9.89 -7.66 7.64
N PRO A 94 10.41 -7.51 8.86
CA PRO A 94 11.21 -6.35 9.24
C PRO A 94 12.59 -6.30 8.55
N ALA A 95 13.11 -7.43 8.09
CA ALA A 95 14.43 -7.54 7.47
C ALA A 95 14.34 -7.55 5.93
N GLN A 96 13.41 -8.33 5.38
CA GLN A 96 13.24 -8.54 3.93
C GLN A 96 12.10 -7.72 3.34
N GLY A 97 11.13 -7.28 4.14
CA GLY A 97 9.97 -6.50 3.71
C GLY A 97 10.36 -5.29 2.85
N PRO A 98 11.32 -4.45 3.27
CA PRO A 98 11.78 -3.34 2.42
C PRO A 98 12.24 -3.78 1.02
N ALA A 99 13.04 -4.85 0.92
CA ALA A 99 13.52 -5.37 -0.36
C ALA A 99 12.38 -6.01 -1.18
N ASN A 100 11.45 -6.70 -0.52
CA ASN A 100 10.27 -7.29 -1.15
C ASN A 100 9.34 -6.21 -1.72
N TRP A 101 9.13 -5.11 -0.99
CA TRP A 101 8.41 -3.95 -1.51
C TRP A 101 9.11 -3.34 -2.72
N CYS A 102 10.43 -3.33 -2.78
CA CYS A 102 11.13 -2.94 -4.02
C CYS A 102 10.90 -3.91 -5.17
N ALA A 103 10.77 -5.22 -4.91
CA ALA A 103 10.41 -6.21 -5.92
C ALA A 103 8.96 -6.06 -6.41
N VAL A 104 8.06 -5.51 -5.58
CA VAL A 104 6.70 -5.13 -5.96
C VAL A 104 6.71 -3.83 -6.77
N LEU A 105 7.27 -2.75 -6.21
CA LEU A 105 7.23 -1.41 -6.80
C LEU A 105 7.92 -1.33 -8.15
N ILE A 106 8.97 -2.14 -8.36
CA ILE A 106 9.63 -2.19 -9.66
C ILE A 106 8.70 -2.72 -10.75
N LEU A 107 7.64 -3.48 -10.48
CA LEU A 107 6.75 -3.94 -11.56
C LEU A 107 6.02 -2.78 -12.25
N HIS A 108 5.81 -1.67 -11.55
CA HIS A 108 5.16 -0.49 -12.08
C HIS A 108 5.97 0.15 -13.21
N LEU A 109 5.29 0.49 -14.32
CA LEU A 109 5.87 1.04 -15.54
C LEU A 109 6.66 2.36 -15.35
N ASN A 110 6.29 3.13 -14.33
CA ASN A 110 6.95 4.40 -13.96
C ASN A 110 8.10 4.22 -12.95
N THR A 111 8.28 3.06 -12.33
CA THR A 111 9.39 2.84 -11.39
C THR A 111 10.63 2.40 -12.15
N LYS A 112 11.72 3.17 -12.07
CA LYS A 112 12.98 2.96 -12.81
C LYS A 112 14.08 2.32 -11.98
N TYR A 113 13.91 2.39 -10.68
CA TYR A 113 14.79 1.82 -9.68
C TYR A 113 14.06 1.82 -8.36
N CYS A 114 14.34 0.81 -7.54
CA CYS A 114 13.98 0.76 -6.14
C CYS A 114 15.07 0.01 -5.41
N HIS A 115 15.58 0.56 -4.32
CA HIS A 115 16.52 -0.14 -3.47
C HIS A 115 16.16 0.12 -2.01
N ALA A 116 16.11 -0.95 -1.23
CA ALA A 116 15.94 -0.85 0.20
C ALA A 116 17.29 -0.52 0.83
N SER A 117 17.36 0.58 1.56
CA SER A 117 18.54 0.98 2.33
C SER A 117 18.16 1.14 3.81
N GLY A 118 19.16 0.93 4.68
CA GLY A 118 19.02 1.11 6.12
C GLY A 118 19.75 2.38 6.59
N GLY A 119 19.19 3.05 7.60
CA GLY A 119 19.84 4.17 8.28
C GLY A 119 19.33 4.35 9.70
N GLY A 120 19.88 5.31 10.45
CA GLY A 120 19.53 5.55 11.86
C GLY A 120 18.05 5.88 12.12
N ASN A 121 17.29 6.24 11.09
CA ASN A 121 15.86 6.58 11.15
C ASN A 121 14.94 5.45 10.65
N GLY A 122 15.46 4.22 10.51
CA GLY A 122 14.71 3.06 10.02
C GLY A 122 14.93 2.76 8.53
N PRO A 123 14.30 1.70 8.02
CA PRO A 123 14.42 1.29 6.62
C PRO A 123 13.75 2.29 5.68
N VAL A 124 14.41 2.57 4.55
CA VAL A 124 13.88 3.44 3.49
C VAL A 124 13.99 2.75 2.13
N LEU A 125 13.07 3.10 1.22
CA LEU A 125 13.09 2.66 -0.17
C LEU A 125 13.47 3.84 -1.06
N ASP A 126 14.65 3.76 -1.67
CA ASP A 126 15.12 4.71 -2.66
C ASP A 126 14.50 4.40 -4.02
N VAL A 127 13.44 5.12 -4.38
CA VAL A 127 12.65 4.90 -5.59
C VAL A 127 12.94 5.99 -6.61
N ASN A 128 13.21 5.62 -7.86
CA ASN A 128 13.29 6.57 -8.97
C ASN A 128 12.04 6.43 -9.85
N LEU A 129 11.29 7.52 -10.00
CA LEU A 129 10.09 7.61 -10.81
C LEU A 129 10.40 8.29 -12.15
N GLY A 130 9.94 7.70 -13.25
CA GLY A 130 10.20 8.16 -14.60
C GLY A 130 9.03 7.96 -15.55
N ARG A 131 9.28 8.23 -16.83
CA ARG A 131 8.41 8.03 -17.99
C ARG A 131 8.31 6.55 -18.35
N LYS A 132 7.42 6.18 -19.26
CA LYS A 132 7.12 4.78 -19.66
C LYS A 132 8.14 4.21 -20.67
N ILE A 133 9.40 4.64 -20.55
CA ILE A 133 10.51 4.29 -21.44
C ILE A 133 11.76 3.99 -20.60
N GLN A 134 12.80 3.44 -21.24
CA GLN A 134 14.12 3.29 -20.63
C GLN A 134 14.71 4.68 -20.32
N GLN A 135 15.24 4.86 -19.11
CA GLN A 135 15.85 6.13 -18.69
C GLN A 135 17.09 5.90 -17.81
N LYS A 136 17.98 6.89 -17.85
CA LYS A 136 19.05 7.06 -16.87
C LYS A 136 18.45 7.56 -15.56
N LEU A 137 19.03 7.17 -14.43
CA LEU A 137 18.53 7.61 -13.11
C LEU A 137 18.66 9.12 -12.90
N SER A 138 19.66 9.76 -13.53
CA SER A 138 19.81 11.23 -13.52
C SER A 138 18.61 11.97 -14.13
N ASP A 139 17.83 11.30 -14.98
CA ASP A 139 16.71 11.89 -15.73
C ASP A 139 15.36 11.52 -15.09
N THR A 140 15.39 11.05 -13.84
CA THR A 140 14.24 10.57 -13.08
C THR A 140 14.09 11.34 -11.79
N TYR A 141 12.90 11.26 -11.18
CA TYR A 141 12.61 11.89 -9.90
C TYR A 141 12.84 10.89 -8.77
N ARG A 142 13.75 11.18 -7.85
CA ARG A 142 13.99 10.35 -6.67
C ARG A 142 12.97 10.64 -5.57
N VAL A 143 12.36 9.59 -5.05
CA VAL A 143 11.49 9.59 -3.87
C VAL A 143 12.08 8.64 -2.85
N GLN A 144 12.09 9.03 -1.57
CA GLN A 144 12.47 8.15 -0.47
C GLN A 144 11.22 7.80 0.34
N PHE A 145 10.79 6.55 0.26
CA PHE A 145 9.70 6.06 1.10
C PHE A 145 10.26 5.53 2.41
N ARG A 146 9.81 6.06 3.54
CA ARG A 146 10.03 5.43 4.85
C ARG A 146 9.14 4.20 4.94
N TYR A 147 9.75 3.05 5.20
CA TYR A 147 9.05 1.80 5.45
C TYR A 147 8.74 1.67 6.94
N ARG A 148 7.49 1.36 7.27
CA ARG A 148 7.07 1.11 8.65
C ARG A 148 6.08 -0.03 8.72
N VAL A 149 6.34 -1.00 9.57
CA VAL A 149 5.33 -1.96 10.05
C VAL A 149 4.56 -1.26 11.17
N ALA A 150 3.33 -0.83 10.89
CA ALA A 150 2.49 -0.11 11.85
C ALA A 150 1.86 -1.06 12.88
N ALA A 151 1.50 -2.27 12.44
CA ALA A 151 1.00 -3.35 13.27
C ALA A 151 1.36 -4.70 12.65
N ALA A 152 1.60 -5.71 13.48
CA ALA A 152 1.79 -7.10 13.06
C ALA A 152 1.34 -8.05 14.18
N SER A 153 0.41 -8.95 13.86
CA SER A 153 -0.12 -10.02 14.69
C SER A 153 -0.29 -11.29 13.85
N PRO A 154 -0.63 -12.45 14.46
CA PRO A 154 -0.88 -13.68 13.72
C PRO A 154 -2.04 -13.62 12.70
N ASP A 155 -2.91 -12.62 12.81
CA ASP A 155 -4.16 -12.47 12.05
C ASP A 155 -4.37 -11.08 11.46
N TYR A 156 -3.40 -10.17 11.60
CA TYR A 156 -3.46 -8.83 11.04
C TYR A 156 -2.05 -8.25 10.84
N PHE A 157 -1.85 -7.50 9.77
CA PHE A 157 -0.71 -6.60 9.67
C PHE A 157 -1.11 -5.31 8.96
N GLN A 158 -0.34 -4.26 9.21
CA GLN A 158 -0.34 -3.04 8.41
C GLN A 158 1.09 -2.58 8.15
N VAL A 159 1.38 -2.28 6.89
CA VAL A 159 2.62 -1.67 6.44
C VAL A 159 2.33 -0.35 5.75
N ASP A 160 3.12 0.67 6.08
CA ASP A 160 3.08 1.99 5.47
C ASP A 160 4.40 2.31 4.77
N LEU A 161 4.30 2.77 3.52
CA LEU A 161 5.36 3.46 2.79
C LEU A 161 4.98 4.94 2.70
N THR A 162 5.78 5.83 3.31
CA THR A 162 5.47 7.27 3.34
C THR A 162 6.60 8.12 2.75
N ALA A 163 6.26 9.15 1.98
CA ALA A 163 7.22 10.13 1.49
C ALA A 163 6.65 11.55 1.59
N ASP A 164 7.44 12.50 2.09
CA ASP A 164 6.95 13.87 2.33
C ASP A 164 6.76 14.64 1.03
N SER A 165 7.53 14.31 0.00
CA SER A 165 7.52 14.98 -1.30
C SER A 165 7.54 13.98 -2.46
N GLY A 166 7.03 14.43 -3.61
CA GLY A 166 7.08 13.69 -4.85
C GLY A 166 7.13 14.60 -6.08
N PRO A 167 7.06 14.01 -7.29
CA PRO A 167 7.20 14.74 -8.53
C PRO A 167 6.21 15.90 -8.67
N MET A 168 6.62 16.96 -9.38
CA MET A 168 5.71 18.05 -9.79
C MET A 168 4.98 18.76 -8.63
N GLY A 169 5.61 18.85 -7.44
CA GLY A 169 5.05 19.56 -6.28
C GLY A 169 3.93 18.81 -5.56
N THR A 170 3.85 17.50 -5.75
CA THR A 170 3.04 16.59 -4.93
C THR A 170 3.76 16.27 -3.62
N LYS A 171 3.01 15.86 -2.60
CA LYS A 171 3.51 15.69 -1.23
C LYS A 171 2.69 14.67 -0.45
N ASP A 172 3.12 14.38 0.77
CA ASP A 172 2.36 13.56 1.72
C ASP A 172 1.93 12.20 1.12
N TYR A 173 2.85 11.56 0.38
CA TYR A 173 2.60 10.27 -0.25
C TYR A 173 2.45 9.17 0.78
N ARG A 174 1.47 8.30 0.57
CA ARG A 174 1.26 7.08 1.33
C ARG A 174 0.85 5.94 0.41
N ILE A 175 1.58 4.82 0.49
CA ILE A 175 1.12 3.50 0.05
C ILE A 175 0.99 2.68 1.33
N ALA A 176 -0.22 2.30 1.69
CA ALA A 176 -0.48 1.50 2.88
C ALA A 176 -1.14 0.18 2.47
N LEU A 177 -0.68 -0.92 3.05
CA LEU A 177 -1.31 -2.23 2.89
C LEU A 177 -1.61 -2.80 4.26
N GLU A 178 -2.87 -3.12 4.50
CA GLU A 178 -3.30 -3.92 5.63
C GLU A 178 -4.00 -5.19 5.17
N ALA A 179 -3.98 -6.22 6.00
CA ALA A 179 -4.53 -7.52 5.64
C ALA A 179 -5.04 -8.33 6.82
N VAL A 180 -6.06 -9.16 6.58
CA VAL A 180 -6.62 -10.15 7.52
C VAL A 180 -6.90 -11.49 6.81
N PRO A 181 -6.81 -12.64 7.48
CA PRO A 181 -7.23 -13.92 6.92
C PRO A 181 -8.76 -13.98 6.76
N VAL A 182 -9.25 -14.51 5.63
CA VAL A 182 -10.70 -14.73 5.35
C VAL A 182 -10.98 -16.19 4.94
N GLY A 183 -10.27 -17.11 5.59
CA GLY A 183 -10.27 -18.55 5.35
C GLY A 183 -8.86 -19.12 5.46
N ALA A 184 -8.72 -20.43 5.24
CA ALA A 184 -7.42 -21.11 5.38
C ALA A 184 -6.41 -20.72 4.28
N SER A 185 -6.90 -20.40 3.08
CA SER A 185 -6.07 -20.15 1.89
C SER A 185 -6.29 -18.78 1.26
N ARG A 186 -6.98 -17.87 1.95
CA ARG A 186 -7.35 -16.56 1.39
C ARG A 186 -7.09 -15.44 2.38
N THR A 187 -6.68 -14.32 1.83
CA THR A 187 -6.38 -13.10 2.58
C THR A 187 -7.18 -11.95 2.00
N PHE A 188 -7.80 -11.14 2.86
CA PHE A 188 -8.42 -9.89 2.46
C PHE A 188 -7.44 -8.75 2.68
N LEU A 189 -7.20 -7.98 1.62
CA LEU A 189 -6.28 -6.86 1.56
C LEU A 189 -7.06 -5.56 1.49
N HIS A 190 -6.54 -4.52 2.15
CA HIS A 190 -6.88 -3.14 1.85
C HIS A 190 -5.60 -2.37 1.51
N LEU A 191 -5.53 -1.89 0.28
CA LEU A 191 -4.45 -1.06 -0.25
C LEU A 191 -4.94 0.38 -0.37
N THR A 192 -4.28 1.30 0.30
CA THR A 192 -4.46 2.75 0.09
C THR A 192 -3.28 3.32 -0.70
N TYR A 193 -3.57 4.10 -1.73
CA TYR A 193 -2.62 5.00 -2.39
C TYR A 193 -3.13 6.43 -2.32
N SER A 194 -2.36 7.32 -1.69
CA SER A 194 -2.76 8.72 -1.53
C SER A 194 -1.59 9.68 -1.66
N TYR A 195 -1.89 10.90 -2.08
CA TYR A 195 -0.95 12.02 -2.08
C TYR A 195 -1.68 13.36 -2.04
N GLY A 196 -1.02 14.35 -1.47
CA GLY A 196 -1.42 15.75 -1.46
C GLY A 196 -0.83 16.55 -2.62
N PHE A 197 -1.44 17.71 -2.89
CA PHE A 197 -0.89 18.72 -3.78
C PHE A 197 -1.24 20.13 -3.29
N GLY A 198 -0.30 21.06 -3.50
CA GLY A 198 -0.52 22.49 -3.27
C GLY A 198 -1.27 23.16 -4.43
N THR A 199 -1.47 24.48 -4.33
CA THR A 199 -2.08 25.30 -5.39
C THR A 199 -1.30 25.21 -6.72
N VAL A 200 0.03 25.23 -6.65
CA VAL A 200 0.92 25.05 -7.82
C VAL A 200 0.74 23.65 -8.43
N GLY A 201 0.72 22.60 -7.60
CA GLY A 201 0.49 21.23 -8.05
C GLY A 201 -0.87 21.06 -8.71
N ARG A 202 -1.92 21.70 -8.19
CA ARG A 202 -3.26 21.70 -8.80
C ARG A 202 -3.26 22.34 -10.20
N MET A 203 -2.55 23.46 -10.37
CA MET A 203 -2.45 24.13 -11.67
C MET A 203 -1.68 23.26 -12.68
N ALA A 204 -0.52 22.73 -12.29
CA ALA A 204 0.27 21.82 -13.12
C ALA A 204 -0.55 20.60 -13.56
N MET A 205 -1.35 20.04 -12.64
CA MET A 205 -2.21 18.90 -12.92
C MET A 205 -3.33 19.23 -13.91
N LYS A 206 -3.96 20.41 -13.79
CA LYS A 206 -4.93 20.89 -14.78
C LYS A 206 -4.31 21.02 -16.17
N THR A 207 -3.10 21.57 -16.27
CA THR A 207 -2.38 21.70 -17.55
C THR A 207 -2.04 20.33 -18.16
N TYR A 208 -1.59 19.38 -17.35
CA TYR A 208 -1.33 18.00 -17.81
C TYR A 208 -2.60 17.33 -18.37
N LEU A 209 -3.72 17.48 -17.66
CA LEU A 209 -5.01 16.91 -18.07
C LEU A 209 -5.61 17.60 -19.29
N ALA A 210 -5.31 18.87 -19.51
CA ALA A 210 -5.70 19.58 -20.73
C ALA A 210 -4.87 19.17 -21.97
N THR A 211 -3.86 18.31 -21.80
CA THR A 211 -2.96 17.88 -22.88
C THR A 211 -2.89 16.36 -22.97
N VAL A 212 -1.81 15.75 -22.47
CA VAL A 212 -1.48 14.32 -22.65
C VAL A 212 -2.36 13.40 -21.78
N GLY A 213 -3.01 13.96 -20.76
CA GLY A 213 -3.87 13.23 -19.83
C GLY A 213 -5.37 13.25 -20.15
N SER A 214 -5.82 13.98 -21.18
CA SER A 214 -7.26 14.24 -21.42
C SER A 214 -8.09 12.98 -21.61
N ASP A 215 -7.50 12.00 -22.30
CA ASP A 215 -8.20 10.78 -22.71
C ASP A 215 -8.01 9.65 -21.67
N LYS A 216 -7.31 9.94 -20.57
CA LYS A 216 -6.99 8.96 -19.54
C LYS A 216 -8.14 8.87 -18.54
N VAL A 217 -8.83 7.74 -18.59
CA VAL A 217 -9.93 7.40 -17.68
C VAL A 217 -9.50 6.36 -16.64
N GLY A 218 -10.17 6.38 -15.50
CA GLY A 218 -10.14 5.38 -14.44
C GLY A 218 -11.21 4.30 -14.61
N PHE A 219 -11.66 3.74 -13.50
CA PHE A 219 -12.56 2.60 -13.41
C PHE A 219 -13.95 2.94 -12.87
N THR A 220 -14.08 4.00 -12.06
CA THR A 220 -15.40 4.41 -11.55
C THR A 220 -16.29 4.83 -12.71
N ASN A 221 -17.43 4.14 -12.87
CA ASN A 221 -18.48 4.57 -13.78
C ASN A 221 -19.22 5.79 -13.20
N VAL A 222 -19.19 6.91 -13.91
CA VAL A 222 -19.85 8.17 -13.54
C VAL A 222 -21.08 8.49 -14.39
N GLY A 223 -21.46 7.58 -15.30
CA GLY A 223 -22.63 7.75 -16.17
C GLY A 223 -22.57 6.87 -17.43
N GLY A 224 -23.48 7.11 -18.37
CA GLY A 224 -23.55 6.32 -19.60
C GLY A 224 -24.38 5.04 -19.46
N SER A 225 -24.41 4.24 -20.53
CA SER A 225 -25.19 3.00 -20.58
C SER A 225 -24.35 1.80 -20.14
N ALA A 226 -25.00 0.68 -19.81
CA ALA A 226 -24.28 -0.57 -19.52
C ALA A 226 -23.36 -1.01 -20.69
N ALA A 227 -23.73 -0.70 -21.93
CA ALA A 227 -22.95 -1.03 -23.12
C ALA A 227 -21.81 -0.03 -23.41
N GLN A 228 -21.92 1.19 -22.91
CA GLN A 228 -20.93 2.27 -23.07
C GLN A 228 -20.84 3.06 -21.77
N PRO A 229 -20.13 2.53 -20.76
CA PRO A 229 -19.92 3.21 -19.50
C PRO A 229 -19.03 4.44 -19.71
N GLN A 230 -19.39 5.54 -19.06
CA GLN A 230 -18.57 6.73 -18.98
C GLN A 230 -17.73 6.64 -17.71
N TYR A 231 -16.43 6.44 -17.88
CA TYR A 231 -15.50 6.34 -16.76
C TYR A 231 -14.99 7.69 -16.29
N VAL A 232 -14.66 7.77 -15.00
CA VAL A 232 -14.10 8.97 -14.38
C VAL A 232 -12.78 9.35 -15.07
N GLY A 233 -12.68 10.60 -15.52
CA GLY A 233 -11.45 11.16 -16.08
C GLY A 233 -10.68 11.98 -15.05
N GLY A 234 -9.79 12.85 -15.55
CA GLY A 234 -9.13 13.85 -14.73
C GLY A 234 -8.20 13.25 -13.66
N VAL A 235 -7.99 13.99 -12.57
CA VAL A 235 -7.02 13.61 -11.53
C VAL A 235 -7.43 12.35 -10.80
N ARG A 236 -8.74 12.17 -10.58
CA ARG A 236 -9.32 10.98 -10.00
C ARG A 236 -9.12 9.76 -10.92
N GLY A 237 -9.33 9.91 -12.23
CA GLY A 237 -9.02 8.85 -13.20
C GLY A 237 -7.53 8.44 -13.18
N LEU A 238 -6.61 9.40 -13.12
CA LEU A 238 -5.17 9.11 -13.01
C LEU A 238 -4.82 8.37 -11.70
N LEU A 239 -5.46 8.76 -10.60
CA LEU A 239 -5.29 8.12 -9.29
C LEU A 239 -5.72 6.65 -9.35
N GLU A 240 -6.94 6.37 -9.84
CA GLU A 240 -7.50 5.01 -9.90
C GLU A 240 -6.63 4.06 -10.72
N ARG A 241 -6.07 4.54 -11.84
CA ARG A 241 -5.13 3.78 -12.67
C ARG A 241 -3.89 3.36 -11.87
N ASN A 242 -3.32 4.27 -11.10
CA ASN A 242 -2.13 3.98 -10.29
C ASN A 242 -2.46 3.07 -9.10
N THR A 243 -3.58 3.30 -8.40
CA THR A 243 -4.03 2.42 -7.32
C THR A 243 -4.20 0.98 -7.82
N MET A 244 -4.86 0.79 -8.97
CA MET A 244 -5.00 -0.53 -9.59
C MET A 244 -3.65 -1.14 -9.97
N ARG A 245 -2.73 -0.38 -10.58
CA ARG A 245 -1.40 -0.89 -10.94
C ARG A 245 -0.57 -1.34 -9.73
N TYR A 246 -0.68 -0.66 -8.59
CA TYR A 246 -0.03 -1.09 -7.35
C TYR A 246 -0.65 -2.37 -6.81
N TYR A 247 -1.98 -2.51 -6.80
CA TYR A 247 -2.62 -3.76 -6.42
C TYR A 247 -2.20 -4.92 -7.33
N LEU A 248 -2.22 -4.73 -8.65
CA LEU A 248 -1.79 -5.75 -9.61
C LEU A 248 -0.31 -6.10 -9.45
N ALA A 249 0.55 -5.16 -9.01
CA ALA A 249 1.94 -5.45 -8.67
C ALA A 249 2.06 -6.34 -7.44
N ILE A 250 1.27 -6.08 -6.40
CA ILE A 250 1.22 -6.93 -5.20
C ILE A 250 0.74 -8.34 -5.56
N ASP A 251 -0.37 -8.48 -6.30
CA ASP A 251 -0.86 -9.79 -6.73
C ASP A 251 0.15 -10.52 -7.63
N ALA A 252 0.75 -9.83 -8.60
CA ALA A 252 1.74 -10.43 -9.49
C ALA A 252 2.96 -10.93 -8.72
N TYR A 253 3.44 -10.17 -7.73
CA TYR A 253 4.54 -10.56 -6.85
C TYR A 253 4.20 -11.81 -6.03
N LEU A 254 3.05 -11.81 -5.34
CA LEU A 254 2.61 -12.94 -4.50
C LEU A 254 2.38 -14.22 -5.32
N ALA A 255 1.86 -14.10 -6.54
CA ALA A 255 1.65 -15.23 -7.43
C ALA A 255 2.94 -15.85 -8.00
N THR A 256 4.07 -15.16 -7.88
CA THR A 256 5.31 -15.49 -8.58
C THR A 256 6.51 -15.53 -7.64
N LEU A 257 6.28 -15.81 -6.35
CA LEU A 257 7.32 -15.91 -5.34
C LEU A 257 8.37 -16.98 -5.70
N ASP A 258 7.91 -18.10 -6.28
CA ASP A 258 8.75 -19.23 -6.71
C ASP A 258 9.14 -19.16 -8.20
N LYS A 259 8.76 -18.10 -8.92
CA LYS A 259 8.99 -17.98 -10.36
C LYS A 259 10.15 -17.04 -10.68
N PRO A 260 10.81 -17.21 -11.84
CA PRO A 260 11.83 -16.28 -12.28
C PRO A 260 11.24 -14.92 -12.66
N LEU A 261 12.11 -13.91 -12.73
CA LEU A 261 11.74 -12.51 -12.91
C LEU A 261 10.92 -12.26 -14.19
N ASP A 262 11.27 -12.90 -15.29
CA ASP A 262 10.59 -12.75 -16.58
C ASP A 262 9.11 -13.13 -16.50
N GLN A 263 8.79 -14.22 -15.78
CA GLN A 263 7.41 -14.63 -15.52
C GLN A 263 6.67 -13.62 -14.62
N ARG A 264 7.35 -13.04 -13.63
CA ARG A 264 6.76 -11.99 -12.79
C ARG A 264 6.42 -10.73 -13.58
N LEU A 265 7.35 -10.28 -14.43
CA LEU A 265 7.15 -9.13 -15.31
C LEU A 265 6.00 -9.40 -16.30
N ALA A 266 6.01 -10.56 -16.94
CA ALA A 266 4.95 -10.99 -17.85
C ALA A 266 3.58 -11.00 -17.15
N ARG A 267 3.49 -11.59 -15.95
CA ARG A 267 2.23 -11.64 -15.20
C ARG A 267 1.67 -10.26 -14.90
N TRP A 268 2.51 -9.32 -14.44
CA TRP A 268 2.04 -7.97 -14.15
C TRP A 268 1.52 -7.28 -15.41
N PHE A 269 2.25 -7.41 -16.53
CA PHE A 269 1.83 -6.82 -17.81
C PHE A 269 0.50 -7.41 -18.26
N ASP A 270 0.41 -8.75 -18.31
CA ASP A 270 -0.80 -9.45 -18.76
C ASP A 270 -2.01 -9.13 -17.85
N ALA A 271 -1.78 -8.86 -16.56
CA ALA A 271 -2.83 -8.40 -15.64
C ALA A 271 -3.30 -6.96 -15.93
N THR A 272 -2.39 -6.06 -16.31
CA THR A 272 -2.78 -4.70 -16.74
C THR A 272 -3.55 -4.69 -18.05
N GLU A 273 -3.22 -5.59 -18.97
CA GLU A 273 -3.88 -5.71 -20.29
C GLU A 273 -5.29 -6.32 -20.22
N GLN A 274 -5.74 -6.79 -19.05
CA GLN A 274 -7.16 -7.09 -18.83
C GLN A 274 -8.03 -5.83 -18.74
N TYR A 275 -7.41 -4.66 -18.57
CA TYR A 275 -8.08 -3.37 -18.49
C TYR A 275 -7.47 -2.39 -19.50
N PRO A 276 -7.47 -2.70 -20.81
CA PRO A 276 -6.65 -1.97 -21.78
C PRO A 276 -7.09 -0.50 -21.94
N GLN A 277 -8.39 -0.21 -21.84
CA GLN A 277 -8.89 1.17 -21.89
C GLN A 277 -8.30 2.04 -20.75
N GLN A 278 -8.16 1.46 -19.57
CA GLN A 278 -7.67 2.15 -18.37
C GLN A 278 -6.17 2.04 -18.19
N LEU A 279 -5.53 0.93 -18.53
CA LEU A 279 -4.17 0.64 -18.07
C LEU A 279 -3.14 0.43 -19.17
N HIS A 280 -3.54 0.14 -20.42
CA HIS A 280 -2.61 -0.02 -21.54
C HIS A 280 -1.82 1.28 -21.77
N GLU A 281 -0.52 1.15 -21.98
CA GLU A 281 0.38 2.30 -22.22
C GLU A 281 1.53 2.02 -23.19
N VAL A 282 2.00 0.76 -23.25
CA VAL A 282 3.17 0.35 -24.02
C VAL A 282 3.00 -1.08 -24.49
N GLU A 283 3.68 -1.42 -25.58
CA GLU A 283 3.73 -2.79 -26.09
C GLU A 283 4.47 -3.75 -25.15
N ARG A 284 4.05 -5.02 -25.14
CA ARG A 284 4.58 -6.06 -24.26
C ARG A 284 6.10 -6.18 -24.32
N GLY A 285 6.65 -6.25 -25.53
CA GLY A 285 8.10 -6.38 -25.74
C GLY A 285 8.87 -5.18 -25.17
N ALA A 286 8.33 -3.96 -25.36
CA ALA A 286 8.94 -2.73 -24.85
C ALA A 286 8.92 -2.69 -23.31
N TYR A 287 7.82 -3.11 -22.69
CA TYR A 287 7.74 -3.25 -21.23
C TYR A 287 8.76 -4.26 -20.71
N LEU A 288 8.74 -5.50 -21.21
CA LEU A 288 9.60 -6.58 -20.69
C LEU A 288 11.09 -6.25 -20.84
N GLN A 289 11.50 -5.70 -21.99
CA GLN A 289 12.87 -5.29 -22.22
C GLN A 289 13.30 -4.17 -21.27
N MET A 290 12.48 -3.13 -21.13
CA MET A 290 12.74 -2.01 -20.22
C MET A 290 12.90 -2.50 -18.78
N LYS A 291 11.96 -3.33 -18.31
CA LYS A 291 11.94 -3.79 -16.93
C LYS A 291 13.08 -4.75 -16.60
N ALA A 292 13.45 -5.64 -17.52
CA ALA A 292 14.59 -6.54 -17.32
C ALA A 292 15.89 -5.75 -17.06
N GLN A 293 16.13 -4.69 -17.83
CA GLN A 293 17.30 -3.83 -17.65
C GLN A 293 17.25 -3.00 -16.35
N GLU A 294 16.07 -2.49 -15.99
CA GLU A 294 15.88 -1.75 -14.74
C GLU A 294 16.11 -2.65 -13.51
N VAL A 295 15.69 -3.91 -13.55
CA VAL A 295 15.95 -4.88 -12.48
C VAL A 295 17.42 -5.31 -12.45
N GLN A 296 18.04 -5.55 -13.61
CA GLN A 296 19.49 -5.82 -13.67
C GLN A 296 20.29 -4.69 -13.01
N ARG A 297 19.91 -3.44 -13.25
CA ARG A 297 20.51 -2.26 -12.60
C ARG A 297 20.31 -2.27 -11.08
N GLN A 298 19.12 -2.63 -10.58
CA GLN A 298 18.88 -2.74 -9.13
C GLN A 298 19.77 -3.80 -8.47
N GLN A 299 20.01 -4.91 -9.16
CA GLN A 299 20.83 -6.00 -8.64
C GLN A 299 22.33 -5.66 -8.65
N ALA A 300 22.80 -4.91 -9.64
CA ALA A 300 24.19 -4.47 -9.75
C ALA A 300 24.57 -3.37 -8.74
N ALA A 301 23.59 -2.70 -8.14
CA ALA A 301 23.78 -1.68 -7.12
C ALA A 301 23.74 -2.25 -5.68
N ARG A 302 23.68 -3.59 -5.54
CA ARG A 302 23.77 -4.29 -4.25
C ARG A 302 25.21 -4.40 -3.77
#